data_AF-A0A1E3WE91-F1
#
_entry.id   AF-A0A1E3WE91-F1
#
_cell.length_a   1.000
_cell.length_b   1.000
_cell.length_c   1.000
_cell.angle_alpha   90.00
_cell.angle_beta   90.00
_cell.angle_gamma   90.00
#
_symmetry.space_group_name_H-M   'P 1'
#
loop_
_entity.id
_entity.type
_entity.pdbx_description
1 polymer ?
#
loop_
_entity_poly.entity_id
_entity_poly.type
_entity_poly.pdbx_seq_one_letter_code
_entity_poly.pdbx_strand_id
1 'polypeptide(L)' 'MDWWNVLEYGAWAVSVFLLGWMLLDAIQVNRDYDEDLLTSSREGELEGISEKHDISEVS' A
#
# COMPACT_ATOMS: atom_id res chain seq x y z
N MET A 1 28.38 -6.11 27.17
CA MET A 1 27.35 -6.07 26.12
C MET A 1 26.55 -7.32 26.33
N ASP A 2 25.34 -7.15 26.86
CA ASP A 2 24.60 -8.27 27.43
C ASP A 2 23.60 -8.77 26.40
N TRP A 3 23.13 -10.00 26.57
CA TRP A 3 22.20 -10.65 25.63
C TRP A 3 20.98 -9.77 25.30
N TRP A 4 20.47 -9.06 26.31
CA TRP A 4 19.37 -8.12 26.13
C TRP A 4 19.69 -6.94 25.20
N ASN A 5 20.91 -6.38 25.28
CA ASN A 5 21.31 -5.26 24.43
C ASN A 5 21.39 -5.69 22.96
N VAL A 6 21.85 -6.92 22.68
CA VAL A 6 21.88 -7.46 21.31
C VAL A 6 20.46 -7.59 20.75
N LEU A 7 19.53 -8.07 21.56
CA LEU A 7 18.11 -8.16 21.18
C LEU A 7 17.49 -6.78 20.97
N GLU A 8 17.79 -5.80 21.82
CA GLU A 8 17.31 -4.43 21.72
C GLU A 8 17.78 -3.77 20.41
N TYR A 9 19.09 -3.86 20.10
CA TYR A 9 19.61 -3.34 18.84
C TYR A 9 19.04 -4.06 17.62
N GLY A 10 18.82 -5.37 17.73
CA GLY A 10 18.15 -6.16 16.68
C GLY A 10 16.71 -5.68 16.43
N ALA A 11 15.94 -5.50 17.50
CA ALA A 11 14.56 -5.00 17.40
C ALA A 11 14.52 -3.58 16.82
N TRP A 12 15.44 -2.71 17.23
CA TRP A 12 15.52 -1.35 16.71
C TRP A 12 15.90 -1.33 15.22
N ALA A 13 16.87 -2.15 14.80
CA ALA A 13 17.23 -2.28 13.40
C ALA A 13 16.06 -2.77 12.53
N VAL A 14 15.30 -3.77 13.00
CA VAL A 14 14.09 -4.26 12.31
C VAL A 14 13.03 -3.18 12.24
N SER A 15 12.81 -2.42 13.32
CA SER A 15 11.84 -1.33 13.33
C SER A 15 12.17 -0.24 12.32
N VAL A 16 13.43 0.21 12.26
CA VAL A 16 13.89 1.20 11.27
C VAL A 16 13.75 0.66 9.85
N PHE A 17 14.09 -0.61 9.63
CA PHE A 17 13.93 -1.24 8.32
C PHE A 17 12.46 -1.27 7.87
N LEU A 18 11.55 -1.70 8.73
CA LEU A 18 10.11 -1.74 8.43
C LEU A 18 9.56 -0.34 8.17
N LEU A 19 9.94 0.65 8.99
CA LEU A 19 9.51 2.03 8.80
C LEU A 19 10.02 2.59 7.46
N GLY A 20 11.29 2.33 7.11
CA GLY A 20 11.85 2.71 5.83
C GLY A 20 11.11 2.06 4.65
N TRP A 21 10.77 0.77 4.76
CA TRP A 21 9.98 0.08 3.73
C TRP A 21 8.58 0.68 3.60
N MET A 22 7.86 0.92 4.70
CA MET A 22 6.53 1.56 4.66
C MET A 22 6.57 2.95 3.99
N LEU A 23 7.62 3.74 4.22
CA LEU A 23 7.77 5.05 3.58
C LEU A 23 8.02 4.91 2.07
N LEU A 24 8.87 3.97 1.65
CA LEU A 24 9.10 3.72 0.22
C LEU A 24 7.83 3.25 -0.48
N ASP A 25 7.09 2.36 0.16
CA ASP A 25 5.80 1.86 -0.31
C ASP A 25 4.78 3.00 -0.46
N ALA A 26 4.63 3.83 0.58
CA ALA A 26 3.75 4.99 0.53
C ALA A 26 4.12 5.98 -0.59
N ILE A 27 5.41 6.25 -0.80
CA ILE A 27 5.89 7.11 -1.89
C ILE A 27 5.60 6.49 -3.26
N GLN A 28 5.76 5.17 -3.40
CA GLN A 28 5.47 4.47 -4.64
C GLN A 28 3.97 4.50 -4.96
N VAL A 29 3.11 4.16 -3.99
CA VAL A 29 1.65 4.20 -4.14
C VAL A 29 1.17 5.60 -4.50
N ASN A 30 1.69 6.63 -3.83
CA ASN A 30 1.34 8.03 -4.13
C ASN A 30 1.81 8.48 -5.53
N ARG A 31 2.81 7.81 -6.13
CA ARG A 31 3.27 8.11 -7.49
C ARG A 31 2.48 7.36 -8.55
N ASP A 32 2.08 6.14 -8.26
CA ASP A 32 1.47 5.23 -9.23
C ASP A 32 -0.06 5.40 -9.29
N TYR A 33 -0.68 5.96 -8.25
CA TYR A 33 -2.12 6.19 -8.16
C TYR A 33 -2.45 7.66 -7.89
N ASP A 34 -3.49 8.17 -8.55
CA ASP A 34 -3.99 9.53 -8.33
C ASP A 34 -4.63 9.69 -6.95
N GLU A 35 -4.41 10.84 -6.31
CA GLU A 35 -4.96 11.17 -4.98
C GLU A 35 -6.49 11.10 -4.95
N ASP A 36 -7.14 11.52 -6.03
CA ASP A 36 -8.60 11.46 -6.17
C ASP A 36 -9.10 10.00 -6.13
N LEU A 37 -8.33 9.05 -6.64
CA LEU A 37 -8.64 7.62 -6.54
C LEU A 37 -8.41 7.13 -5.12
N LEU A 38 -7.25 7.43 -4.52
CA LEU A 38 -6.86 6.98 -3.17
C LEU A 38 -7.78 7.51 -2.06
N THR A 39 -8.35 8.70 -2.25
CA THR A 39 -9.27 9.35 -1.31
C THR A 39 -10.74 9.17 -1.68
N SER A 40 -11.03 8.56 -2.84
CA SER A 40 -12.41 8.26 -3.21
C SER A 40 -12.99 7.16 -2.30
N SER A 41 -14.13 7.44 -1.67
CA SER A 41 -14.93 6.43 -0.95
C SER A 41 -15.70 5.49 -1.90
N ARG A 42 -15.24 5.39 -3.16
CA ARG A 42 -15.84 4.63 -4.26
C ARG A 42 -15.10 3.30 -4.41
N GLU A 43 -15.20 2.44 -3.40
CA GLU A 43 -14.60 1.10 -3.42
C GLU A 43 -15.07 0.24 -4.62
N GLY A 44 -16.24 0.54 -5.20
CA GLY A 44 -16.83 -0.22 -6.32
C GLY A 44 -16.89 0.48 -7.69
N GLU A 45 -16.32 1.68 -7.88
CA GLU A 45 -16.47 2.37 -9.18
C GLU A 45 -15.53 1.83 -10.27
N LEU A 46 -14.39 1.26 -9.91
CA LEU A 46 -13.54 0.49 -10.82
C LEU A 46 -14.22 -0.81 -11.26
N GLU A 47 -14.97 -1.45 -10.36
CA GLU A 47 -15.74 -2.68 -10.63
C GLU A 47 -16.94 -2.39 -11.55
N GLY A 48 -17.61 -1.25 -11.37
CA GLY A 48 -18.74 -0.83 -12.22
C GLY A 48 -18.35 -0.45 -13.65
N ILE A 49 -17.12 -0.02 -13.92
CA ILE A 49 -16.61 0.21 -15.29
C ILE A 49 -16.27 -1.12 -15.96
N SER A 50 -15.69 -2.08 -15.21
CA SER A 50 -15.40 -3.43 -15.71
C SER A 50 -16.68 -4.21 -16.03
N GLU A 51 -17.71 -4.11 -15.18
CA GLU A 51 -19.00 -4.78 -15.41
C GLU A 51 -19.76 -4.18 -16.61
N LYS A 52 -19.64 -2.87 -16.85
CA LYS A 52 -20.27 -2.23 -18.01
C LYS A 52 -19.66 -2.67 -19.35
N HIS A 53 -18.40 -3.08 -19.36
CA HIS A 53 -17.72 -3.56 -20.56
C HIS A 53 -18.15 -5.00 -20.90
N ASP A 54 -18.30 -5.87 -19.89
CA ASP A 54 -18.75 -7.27 -20.04
C ASP A 54 -20.19 -7.36 -20.58
N ILE A 55 -21.12 -6.54 -20.09
CA ILE A 55 -22.51 -6.52 -20.56
C ILE A 55 -22.69 -5.96 -21.99
N SER A 56 -21.72 -5.19 -22.49
CA SER A 56 -21.79 -4.57 -23.83
C SER A 56 -21.30 -5.48 -24.96
N GLU A 57 -20.56 -6.54 -24.61
CA GLU A 57 -20.04 -7.53 -25.56
C GLU A 57 -21.02 -8.72 -25.75
N VAL A 58 -22.08 -8.79 -24.93
CA VAL A 58 -23.10 -9.85 -24.93
C VAL A 58 -24.45 -9.37 -25.53
N SER A 59 -24.56 -8.10 -25.93
CA SER A 59 -25.75 -7.52 -26.61
C SER A 59 -25.60 -7.49 -28.13
#